data_AF-A0A0Q0AYE9-F1
#
_entry.id   AF-A0A0Q0AYE9-F1
#
_cell.length_a   1.000
_cell.length_b   1.000
_cell.length_c   1.000
_cell.angle_alpha   90.00
_cell.angle_beta   90.00
_cell.angle_gamma   90.00
#
_symmetry.space_group_name_H-M   'P 1'
#
loop_
_entity.id
_entity.type
_entity.pdbx_description
1 polymer ?
#
loop_
_entity_poly.entity_id
_entity_poly.type
_entity_poly.pdbx_seq_one_letter_code
_entity_poly.pdbx_strand_id
1 'polypeptide(L)'
;MALRMEARRIGMAMQLAPQEWPHWLPRQPPSPCAQYHRPRRSSKPDVWTYWQTEPGIWVNRWREPCEDVALLTHFSTLPADVFKVEADSQMIAVYWAERGEADVLQRINAVLKALA
;
A
#
# COMPACT_ATOMS: atom_id res chain seq x y z
N MET A 1 17.23 -4.26 5.98
CA MET A 1 17.93 -4.02 4.70
C MET A 1 17.63 -5.12 3.65
N ALA A 2 17.54 -6.39 4.03
CA ALA A 2 17.27 -7.51 3.10
C ALA A 2 15.96 -7.37 2.30
N LEU A 3 14.82 -7.08 2.95
CA LEU A 3 13.51 -6.93 2.28
C LEU A 3 13.52 -5.89 1.15
N ARG A 4 14.17 -4.76 1.40
CA ARG A 4 14.28 -3.65 0.43
C ARG A 4 15.08 -4.03 -0.81
N MET A 5 16.12 -4.84 -0.66
CA MET A 5 16.91 -5.36 -1.78
C MET A 5 16.11 -6.41 -2.56
N GLU A 6 15.37 -7.27 -1.85
CA GLU A 6 14.52 -8.28 -2.47
C GLU A 6 13.39 -7.63 -3.29
N ALA A 7 12.80 -6.54 -2.78
CA ALA A 7 11.77 -5.79 -3.48
C ALA A 7 12.24 -5.31 -4.86
N ARG A 8 13.48 -4.81 -4.93
CA ARG A 8 14.10 -4.39 -6.19
C ARG A 8 14.29 -5.58 -7.14
N ARG A 9 14.73 -6.74 -6.64
CA ARG A 9 14.89 -7.96 -7.46
C ARG A 9 13.59 -8.41 -8.10
N ILE A 10 12.48 -8.28 -7.39
CA ILE A 10 11.15 -8.65 -7.90
C ILE A 10 10.45 -7.52 -8.66
N GLY A 11 11.15 -6.40 -8.91
CA GLY A 11 10.69 -5.30 -9.75
C GLY A 11 9.79 -4.28 -9.06
N MET A 12 9.89 -4.13 -7.74
CA MET A 12 9.29 -3.03 -6.99
C MET A 12 10.36 -2.02 -6.61
N ALA A 13 10.04 -0.73 -6.76
CA ALA A 13 10.86 0.32 -6.21
C ALA A 13 10.42 0.62 -4.77
N MET A 14 11.36 1.09 -3.95
CA MET A 14 11.15 1.36 -2.53
C MET A 14 11.80 2.68 -2.17
N GLN A 15 11.07 3.51 -1.44
CA GLN A 15 11.61 4.72 -0.81
C GLN A 15 11.13 4.86 0.64
N LEU A 16 11.91 5.56 1.45
CA LEU A 16 11.47 6.02 2.75
C LEU A 16 10.80 7.38 2.56
N ALA A 17 9.48 7.42 2.70
CA ALA A 17 8.70 8.62 2.50
C ALA A 17 8.43 9.30 3.86
N PRO A 18 8.91 10.55 4.09
CA PRO A 18 8.31 11.39 5.10
C PRO A 18 6.91 11.75 4.60
N GLN A 19 5.88 11.32 5.31
CA GLN A 19 4.51 11.51 4.88
C GLN A 19 3.64 12.05 6.00
N GLU A 20 2.76 12.98 5.64
CA GLU A 20 1.72 13.47 6.54
C GLU A 20 0.61 12.44 6.59
N TRP A 21 0.41 11.88 7.79
CA TRP A 21 -0.63 10.91 8.05
C TRP A 21 -1.88 11.63 8.53
N PRO A 22 -3.09 11.17 8.15
CA PRO A 22 -4.30 11.74 8.68
C PRO A 22 -4.32 11.64 10.21
N HIS A 23 -4.66 12.74 10.88
CA HIS A 23 -4.73 12.79 12.35
C HIS A 23 -5.73 11.79 12.94
N TRP A 24 -6.74 11.40 12.15
CA TRP A 24 -7.76 10.44 12.53
C TRP A 24 -7.33 8.98 12.36
N LEU A 25 -6.15 8.70 11.79
CA LEU A 25 -5.65 7.33 11.64
C LEU A 25 -5.30 6.77 13.03
N PRO A 26 -5.97 5.70 13.50
CA PRO A 26 -5.81 5.23 14.89
C PRO A 26 -4.38 4.77 15.20
N ARG A 27 -3.75 4.10 14.23
CA ARG A 27 -2.39 3.60 14.36
C ARG A 27 -1.45 4.39 13.46
N GLN A 28 -0.59 5.18 14.10
CA GLN A 28 0.41 5.96 13.39
C GLN A 28 1.53 5.04 12.86
N PRO A 29 1.87 5.13 11.57
CA PRO A 29 3.02 4.42 11.01
C PRO A 29 4.36 4.99 11.50
N PRO A 30 5.46 4.24 11.33
CA PRO A 30 6.79 4.78 11.57
C PRO A 30 7.07 5.99 10.67
N SER A 31 7.85 6.95 11.17
CA SER A 31 8.34 8.09 10.37
C SER A 31 9.87 8.05 10.29
N PRO A 32 10.47 7.87 9.10
CA PRO A 32 9.81 7.68 7.80
C PRO A 32 9.21 6.28 7.63
N CYS A 33 8.13 6.18 6.85
CA CYS A 33 7.47 4.91 6.52
C CYS A 33 8.01 4.36 5.19
N ALA A 34 8.14 3.03 5.07
CA ALA A 34 8.55 2.41 3.83
C ALA A 34 7.40 2.42 2.81
N GLN A 35 7.66 3.01 1.66
CA GLN A 35 6.76 3.03 0.51
C GLN A 35 7.29 2.10 -0.56
N TYR A 36 6.53 1.06 -0.89
CA TYR A 36 6.78 0.15 -2.01
C TYR A 36 5.86 0.50 -3.16
N HIS A 37 6.38 0.62 -4.38
CA HIS A 37 5.59 1.11 -5.50
C HIS A 37 5.95 0.48 -6.85
N ARG A 38 4.99 0.58 -7.78
CA ARG A 38 5.10 0.17 -9.18
C ARG A 38 4.50 1.22 -10.11
N PRO A 39 5.03 1.38 -11.34
CA PRO A 39 4.40 2.19 -12.36
C PRO A 39 3.12 1.53 -12.85
N ARG A 40 2.10 2.35 -13.11
CA ARG A 40 0.82 1.95 -13.69
C ARG A 40 0.92 1.93 -15.20
N ARG A 41 0.16 1.03 -15.81
CA ARG A 41 0.18 0.82 -17.28
C ARG A 41 -1.05 1.39 -17.99
N SER A 42 -2.12 1.67 -17.26
CA SER A 42 -3.34 2.26 -17.82
C SER A 42 -3.11 3.70 -18.29
N SER A 43 -3.76 4.09 -19.39
CA SER A 43 -3.73 5.46 -19.93
C SER A 43 -4.76 6.41 -19.29
N LYS A 44 -5.78 5.85 -18.62
CA LYS A 44 -6.76 6.58 -17.80
C LYS A 44 -6.99 5.83 -16.48
N PRO A 45 -5.98 5.77 -15.61
CA PRO A 45 -6.10 5.10 -14.33
C PRO A 45 -7.01 5.87 -13.37
N ASP A 46 -7.88 5.17 -12.65
CA ASP A 46 -8.63 5.75 -11.53
C ASP A 46 -7.67 6.12 -10.39
N VAL A 47 -7.83 7.32 -9.84
CA VAL A 47 -7.00 7.83 -8.75
C VAL A 47 -7.73 7.69 -7.43
N TRP A 48 -7.11 7.02 -6.46
CA TRP A 48 -7.71 6.75 -5.17
C TRP A 48 -6.65 6.59 -4.07
N THR A 49 -7.09 6.72 -2.83
CA THR A 49 -6.25 6.50 -1.65
C THR A 49 -7.10 5.93 -0.53
N TYR A 50 -6.64 4.82 0.02
CA TYR A 50 -7.27 4.13 1.13
C TYR A 50 -6.30 3.94 2.29
N TRP A 51 -6.79 4.17 3.50
CA TRP A 51 -6.07 3.95 4.74
C TRP A 51 -6.68 2.77 5.49
N GLN A 52 -5.82 1.95 6.08
CA GLN A 52 -6.25 0.86 6.94
C GLN A 52 -6.42 1.36 8.37
N THR A 53 -7.67 1.51 8.82
CA THR A 53 -7.97 1.95 10.20
C THR A 53 -7.85 0.81 11.18
N GLU A 54 -8.34 -0.37 10.78
CA GLU A 54 -8.22 -1.65 11.48
C GLU A 54 -7.82 -2.73 10.46
N PRO A 55 -7.22 -3.85 10.88
CA PRO A 55 -6.82 -4.91 9.96
C PRO A 55 -7.99 -5.35 9.05
N GLY A 56 -7.85 -5.11 7.74
CA GLY A 56 -8.89 -5.41 6.75
C GLY A 56 -9.99 -4.36 6.57
N ILE A 57 -10.06 -3.32 7.41
CA ILE A 57 -10.97 -2.19 7.25
C ILE A 57 -10.26 -1.04 6.56
N TRP A 58 -10.73 -0.69 5.37
CA TRP A 58 -10.14 0.31 4.50
C TRP A 58 -11.11 1.46 4.27
N VAL A 59 -10.63 2.68 4.48
CA VAL A 59 -11.44 3.89 4.31
C VAL A 59 -10.75 4.91 3.42
N ASN A 60 -11.53 5.69 2.67
CA ASN A 60 -11.01 6.78 1.84
C ASN A 60 -10.67 8.02 2.68
N ARG A 61 -10.34 9.13 2.01
CA ARG A 61 -9.95 10.39 2.68
C ARG A 61 -11.07 11.03 3.52
N TRP A 62 -12.32 10.66 3.23
CA TRP A 62 -13.53 11.11 3.93
C TRP A 62 -13.97 10.12 5.02
N ARG A 63 -13.19 9.05 5.25
CA ARG A 63 -13.48 7.95 6.18
C ARG A 63 -14.67 7.09 5.75
N GLU A 64 -15.02 7.12 4.47
CA GLU A 64 -16.02 6.22 3.91
C GLU A 64 -15.37 4.87 3.62
N PRO A 65 -16.02 3.74 3.95
CA PRO A 65 -15.51 2.41 3.64
C PRO A 65 -15.22 2.24 2.14
N CYS A 66 -14.19 1.45 1.81
CA CYS A 66 -13.99 1.00 0.44
C CYS A 66 -15.12 0.05 0.06
N GLU A 67 -15.97 0.46 -0.90
CA GLU A 67 -17.08 -0.37 -1.40
C GLU A 67 -16.70 -1.18 -2.65
N ASP A 68 -15.53 -0.91 -3.23
CA ASP A 68 -15.04 -1.62 -4.40
C ASP A 68 -14.59 -3.04 -4.03
N VAL A 69 -15.42 -4.02 -4.38
CA VAL A 69 -15.20 -5.45 -4.11
C VAL A 69 -13.91 -5.96 -4.75
N ALA A 70 -13.51 -5.44 -5.91
CA ALA A 70 -12.27 -5.85 -6.57
C ALA A 70 -11.05 -5.37 -5.77
N LEU A 71 -11.06 -4.11 -5.31
CA LEU A 71 -10.00 -3.59 -4.43
C LEU A 71 -9.96 -4.34 -3.10
N LEU A 72 -11.11 -4.55 -2.46
CA LEU A 72 -11.21 -5.28 -1.19
C LEU A 72 -10.66 -6.71 -1.30
N THR A 73 -10.90 -7.40 -2.42
CA THR A 73 -10.36 -8.74 -2.66
C THR A 73 -8.83 -8.73 -2.57
N HIS A 74 -8.17 -7.75 -3.18
CA HIS A 74 -6.72 -7.60 -3.07
C HIS A 74 -6.28 -7.15 -1.67
N PHE A 75 -6.99 -6.17 -1.09
CA PHE A 75 -6.65 -5.62 0.22
C PHE A 75 -6.78 -6.62 1.37
N SER A 76 -7.66 -7.62 1.24
CA SER A 76 -7.80 -8.70 2.21
C SER A 76 -6.52 -9.55 2.38
N THR A 77 -5.64 -9.54 1.37
CA THR A 77 -4.37 -10.27 1.39
C THR A 77 -3.23 -9.47 2.03
N LEU A 78 -3.44 -8.18 2.26
CA LEU A 78 -2.44 -7.30 2.88
C LEU A 78 -2.42 -7.51 4.39
N PRO A 79 -1.22 -7.46 5.01
CA PRO A 79 -1.10 -7.65 6.44
C PRO A 79 -1.66 -6.44 7.20
N ALA A 80 -1.92 -6.68 8.48
CA ALA A 80 -2.38 -5.69 9.43
C ALA A 80 -1.43 -4.50 9.63
N ASP A 81 -0.18 -4.55 9.16
CA ASP A 81 0.84 -3.50 9.30
C ASP A 81 1.09 -2.71 8.00
N VAL A 82 0.23 -2.90 7.00
CA VAL A 82 0.05 -1.92 5.93
C VAL A 82 -0.91 -0.84 6.42
N PHE A 83 -0.52 0.42 6.23
CA PHE A 83 -1.30 1.57 6.70
C PHE A 83 -2.06 2.29 5.60
N LYS A 84 -1.53 2.26 4.38
CA LYS A 84 -2.10 2.98 3.24
C LYS A 84 -1.79 2.29 1.93
N VAL A 85 -2.75 2.35 1.02
CA VAL A 85 -2.55 2.05 -0.40
C VAL A 85 -3.06 3.26 -1.18
N GLU A 86 -2.26 3.72 -2.13
CA GLU A 86 -2.66 4.81 -3.02
C GLU A 86 -2.33 4.43 -4.45
N ALA A 87 -3.20 4.85 -5.36
CA ALA A 87 -2.96 4.77 -6.78
C ALA A 87 -3.16 6.17 -7.36
N ASP A 88 -2.10 6.76 -7.87
CA ASP A 88 -2.14 8.01 -8.62
C ASP A 88 -2.16 7.73 -10.13
N SER A 89 -1.91 8.75 -10.95
CA SER A 89 -1.95 8.64 -12.41
C SER A 89 -0.75 7.88 -13.00
N GLN A 90 0.33 7.72 -12.26
CA GLN A 90 1.60 7.15 -12.72
C GLN A 90 1.99 5.90 -11.96
N MET A 91 1.63 5.80 -10.68
CA MET A 91 2.14 4.83 -9.73
C MET A 91 1.02 4.28 -8.85
N ILE A 92 1.21 3.05 -8.40
CA ILE A 92 0.50 2.49 -7.26
C ILE A 92 1.51 2.15 -6.16
N ALA A 93 1.17 2.51 -4.93
CA ALA A 93 2.05 2.41 -3.79
C ALA A 93 1.35 1.84 -2.54
N VAL A 94 2.12 1.08 -1.77
CA VAL A 94 1.74 0.51 -0.47
C VAL A 94 2.71 1.03 0.58
N TYR A 95 2.16 1.42 1.74
CA TYR A 95 2.91 1.93 2.89
C TYR A 95 2.87 0.93 4.02
N TRP A 96 4.04 0.40 4.37
CA TRP A 96 4.16 -0.80 5.18
C TRP A 96 5.20 -0.62 6.29
N ALA A 97 4.90 -1.12 7.50
CA ALA A 97 5.82 -1.09 8.63
C ALA A 97 7.07 -1.97 8.45
N GLU A 98 7.11 -2.82 7.42
CA GLU A 98 8.13 -3.86 7.22
C GLU A 98 8.19 -4.87 8.39
N ARG A 99 7.09 -5.07 9.14
CA ARG A 99 7.02 -6.07 10.23
C ARG A 99 6.52 -7.40 9.69
N GLY A 100 7.35 -8.08 8.92
CA GLY A 100 7.04 -9.41 8.41
C GLY A 100 8.17 -10.05 7.63
N GLU A 101 7.94 -11.28 7.20
CA GLU A 101 8.88 -12.09 6.42
C GLU A 101 8.79 -11.81 4.91
N ALA A 102 9.71 -12.38 4.14
CA ALA A 102 9.78 -12.22 2.69
C ALA A 102 8.46 -12.58 1.96
N ASP A 103 7.64 -13.49 2.51
CA ASP A 103 6.34 -13.85 1.94
C ASP A 103 5.32 -12.70 1.98
N VAL A 104 5.44 -11.79 2.95
CA VAL A 104 4.62 -10.58 3.02
C VAL A 104 4.96 -9.66 1.84
N LEU A 105 6.25 -9.54 1.54
CA LEU A 105 6.73 -8.76 0.39
C LEU A 105 6.19 -9.32 -0.95
N GLN A 106 6.12 -10.65 -1.09
CA GLN A 106 5.53 -11.28 -2.28
C GLN A 106 4.02 -11.02 -2.39
N ARG A 107 3.28 -11.04 -1.28
CA ARG A 107 1.85 -10.68 -1.26
C ARG A 107 1.61 -9.23 -1.65
N ILE A 108 2.39 -8.30 -1.08
CA ILE A 108 2.34 -6.88 -1.46
C ILE A 108 2.67 -6.72 -2.95
N ASN A 109 3.68 -7.44 -3.44
CA ASN A 109 4.04 -7.42 -4.86
C ASN A 109 2.92 -7.91 -5.77
N ALA A 110 2.21 -8.97 -5.38
CA ALA A 110 1.08 -9.50 -6.12
C ALA A 110 -0.07 -8.47 -6.20
N VAL A 111 -0.39 -7.81 -5.08
CA VAL A 111 -1.40 -6.73 -5.03
C VAL A 111 -1.00 -5.57 -5.95
N LEU A 112 0.22 -5.06 -5.81
CA LEU A 112 0.70 -3.95 -6.65
C LEU A 112 0.72 -4.32 -8.14
N LYS A 113 1.02 -5.58 -8.49
CA LYS A 113 0.96 -6.04 -9.90
C LYS A 113 -0.46 -6.14 -10.43
N ALA A 114 -1.41 -6.58 -9.61
CA ALA A 114 -2.80 -6.75 -10.04
C ALA A 114 -3.50 -5.40 -10.25
N LEU A 115 -3.08 -4.37 -9.52
CA LEU A 115 -3.73 -3.06 -9.51
C LEU A 115 -2.98 -1.95 -10.30
N ALA A 116 -1.79 -2.25 -10.86
CA ALA A 116 -0.97 -1.32 -11.65
C ALA A 116 -1.35 -1.29 -13.14
#